data_AF-A0A2Z5T9L2-F1
#
_entry.id   AF-A0A2Z5T9L2-F1
#
_cell.length_a   1.000
_cell.length_b   1.000
_cell.length_c   1.000
_cell.angle_alpha   90.00
_cell.angle_beta   90.00
_cell.angle_gamma   90.00
#
_symmetry.space_group_name_H-M   'P 1'
#
loop_
_entity.id
_entity.type
_entity.pdbx_description
1 polymer ?
#
loop_
_entity_poly.entity_id
_entity_poly.type
_entity_poly.pdbx_seq_one_letter_code
_entity_poly.pdbx_strand_id
1 'polypeptide(L)'
;MIDPPDCILFVQHGWTDTHQDILQLVKTLKTAKNQIVALNFGWLKTWIESEDILELIEQKVVEVLDSYPDIPWRIIGYSLGGLLWLDFLDQHPELWSKINSIVLIGCPINGVQSFGILKPSETKIAKYLLKSRQAVTEKIAQSIPTLSIAGDLGDKSDGTIRIETTQVAFGEFTCLPNLSHAKLKTSPQVVEVIQKFWDFLPIQVIPKKDFAIILIERLQAVPGMTYTQNRDFERSQVYLLFQDGKSIRIWKNSLNILYVFLANKNKECLYSGCVCWVHAQELQNSLEAIHQDYYELVIHGFD
;
A
#
# COMPACT_ATOMS: atom_id res chain seq x y z
N MET A 1 -17.63 -12.48 28.77
CA MET A 1 -16.64 -12.07 27.76
C MET A 1 -17.42 -11.65 26.52
N ILE A 2 -17.13 -10.48 25.97
CA ILE A 2 -17.73 -10.03 24.72
C ILE A 2 -16.90 -10.68 23.61
N ASP A 3 -17.54 -11.39 22.68
CA ASP A 3 -16.83 -11.99 21.54
C ASP A 3 -16.14 -10.89 20.71
N PRO A 4 -14.90 -11.10 20.25
CA PRO A 4 -14.21 -10.14 19.40
C PRO A 4 -14.94 -9.96 18.06
N PRO A 5 -14.80 -8.78 17.41
CA PRO A 5 -15.34 -8.55 16.08
C PRO A 5 -14.60 -9.40 15.03
N ASP A 6 -15.30 -9.77 13.95
CA ASP A 6 -14.70 -10.51 12.83
C ASP A 6 -13.79 -9.61 11.97
N CYS A 7 -14.05 -8.30 11.99
CA CYS A 7 -13.34 -7.30 11.20
C CYS A 7 -13.46 -5.92 11.85
N ILE A 8 -12.43 -5.10 11.73
CA ILE A 8 -12.53 -3.66 11.95
C ILE A 8 -12.89 -2.99 10.63
N LEU A 9 -13.96 -2.19 10.62
CA LEU A 9 -14.37 -1.43 9.44
C LEU A 9 -14.09 0.06 9.67
N PHE A 10 -13.01 0.54 9.05
CA PHE A 10 -12.69 1.96 9.01
C PHE A 10 -13.51 2.66 7.94
N VAL A 11 -14.12 3.79 8.31
CA VAL A 11 -15.03 4.54 7.44
C VAL A 11 -14.72 6.02 7.53
N GLN A 12 -14.48 6.66 6.38
CA GLN A 12 -14.10 8.06 6.34
C GLN A 12 -14.93 8.90 5.38
N HIS A 13 -15.49 9.99 5.91
CA HIS A 13 -16.29 10.96 5.16
C HIS A 13 -15.43 11.94 4.36
N GLY A 14 -16.08 12.68 3.47
CA GLY A 14 -15.46 13.66 2.58
C GLY A 14 -15.33 15.04 3.21
N TRP A 15 -14.88 16.00 2.41
CA TRP A 15 -14.46 17.32 2.87
C TRP A 15 -15.59 18.14 3.53
N THR A 16 -16.75 18.25 2.90
CA THR A 16 -17.87 19.07 3.38
C THR A 16 -18.90 18.28 4.19
N ASP A 17 -18.50 17.14 4.74
CA ASP A 17 -19.41 16.17 5.35
C ASP A 17 -19.13 15.94 6.83
N THR A 18 -19.97 15.13 7.48
CA THR A 18 -19.66 14.48 8.75
C THR A 18 -19.74 12.98 8.55
N HIS A 19 -19.35 12.18 9.55
CA HIS A 19 -19.44 10.72 9.43
C HIS A 19 -20.88 10.17 9.36
N GLN A 20 -21.92 10.96 9.63
CA GLN A 20 -23.28 10.44 9.81
C GLN A 20 -23.82 9.69 8.58
N ASP A 21 -23.71 10.30 7.39
CA ASP A 21 -24.25 9.72 6.16
C ASP A 21 -23.51 8.43 5.76
N ILE A 22 -22.17 8.46 5.82
CA ILE A 22 -21.38 7.28 5.49
C ILE A 22 -21.55 6.18 6.53
N LEU A 23 -21.76 6.51 7.81
CA LEU A 23 -22.16 5.56 8.84
C LEU A 23 -23.50 4.92 8.53
N GLN A 24 -24.48 5.70 8.06
CA GLN A 24 -25.78 5.16 7.67
C GLN A 24 -25.63 4.17 6.52
N LEU A 25 -24.82 4.50 5.50
CA LEU A 25 -24.52 3.59 4.40
C LEU A 25 -23.90 2.29 4.92
N VAL A 26 -22.85 2.36 5.75
CA VAL A 26 -22.18 1.12 6.19
C VAL A 26 -23.02 0.27 7.14
N LYS A 27 -23.95 0.87 7.90
CA LYS A 27 -24.91 0.12 8.73
C LYS A 27 -25.89 -0.71 7.91
N THR A 28 -26.09 -0.38 6.63
CA THR A 28 -26.92 -1.19 5.72
C THR A 28 -26.16 -2.35 5.08
N LEU A 29 -24.83 -2.35 5.16
CA LEU A 29 -24.03 -3.48 4.71
C LEU A 29 -24.31 -4.68 5.62
N LYS A 30 -24.76 -5.78 5.02
CA LYS A 30 -24.98 -7.08 5.69
C LYS A 30 -23.65 -7.76 6.02
N THR A 31 -22.78 -7.09 6.76
CA THR A 31 -21.54 -7.68 7.26
C THR A 31 -21.78 -8.37 8.59
N ALA A 32 -21.01 -9.43 8.86
CA ALA A 32 -20.92 -10.05 10.19
C ALA A 32 -20.39 -9.05 11.25
N LYS A 33 -20.10 -9.49 12.49
CA LYS A 33 -19.83 -8.65 13.66
C LYS A 33 -18.65 -7.67 13.45
N ASN A 34 -18.89 -6.57 12.75
CA ASN A 34 -17.88 -5.55 12.47
C ASN A 34 -17.83 -4.53 13.60
N GLN A 35 -16.63 -4.21 14.08
CA GLN A 35 -16.42 -3.00 14.86
C GLN A 35 -16.19 -1.83 13.91
N ILE A 36 -17.15 -0.91 13.85
CA ILE A 36 -17.07 0.26 12.97
C ILE A 36 -16.26 1.35 13.67
N VAL A 37 -15.25 1.88 12.96
CA VAL A 37 -14.44 3.02 13.38
C VAL A 37 -14.63 4.13 12.35
N ALA A 38 -15.33 5.18 12.74
CA ALA A 38 -15.55 6.35 11.90
C ALA A 38 -15.08 7.62 12.60
N LEU A 39 -14.06 8.26 12.04
CA LEU A 39 -13.56 9.53 12.53
C LEU A 39 -14.48 10.65 12.05
N ASN A 40 -14.82 11.56 12.98
CA ASN A 40 -15.53 12.79 12.63
C ASN A 40 -14.53 13.94 12.56
N PHE A 41 -14.26 14.43 11.37
CA PHE A 41 -13.52 15.68 11.22
C PHE A 41 -14.46 16.90 11.12
N GLY A 42 -15.78 16.65 11.18
CA GLY A 42 -16.80 17.67 10.96
C GLY A 42 -16.69 18.25 9.54
N TRP A 43 -17.31 19.40 9.32
CA TRP A 43 -17.01 20.19 8.12
C TRP A 43 -15.56 20.62 8.20
N LEU A 44 -14.70 19.98 7.40
CA LEU A 44 -13.30 20.30 7.34
C LEU A 44 -13.16 21.75 6.89
N LYS A 45 -12.82 22.62 7.84
CA LYS A 45 -12.56 24.02 7.56
C LYS A 45 -11.46 24.06 6.50
N THR A 46 -11.62 24.90 5.48
CA THR A 46 -10.67 25.16 4.37
C THR A 46 -9.20 25.42 4.80
N TRP A 47 -8.96 25.52 6.11
CA TRP A 47 -7.73 25.94 6.77
C TRP A 47 -6.98 24.82 7.52
N ILE A 48 -7.60 23.64 7.73
CA ILE A 48 -6.96 22.51 8.43
C ILE A 48 -5.91 21.89 7.49
N GLU A 49 -4.72 21.58 8.01
CA GLU A 49 -3.68 20.90 7.25
C GLU A 49 -4.02 19.42 7.07
N SER A 50 -3.69 18.83 5.93
CA SER A 50 -3.91 17.40 5.69
C SER A 50 -3.16 16.53 6.69
N GLU A 51 -1.99 17.01 7.10
CA GLU A 51 -1.09 16.42 8.08
C GLU A 51 -1.77 16.29 9.45
N ASP A 52 -2.51 17.32 9.89
CA ASP A 52 -3.28 17.26 11.15
C ASP A 52 -4.35 16.16 11.12
N ILE A 53 -4.94 15.92 9.95
CA ILE A 53 -6.00 14.90 9.78
C ILE A 53 -5.38 13.51 9.73
N LEU A 54 -4.22 13.36 9.09
CA LEU A 54 -3.48 12.10 9.05
C LEU A 54 -3.02 11.68 10.46
N GLU A 55 -2.57 12.63 11.29
CA GLU A 55 -2.21 12.35 12.68
C GLU A 55 -3.39 11.80 13.49
N LEU A 56 -4.61 12.32 13.25
CA LEU A 56 -5.82 11.78 13.88
C LEU A 56 -6.15 10.36 13.41
N ILE A 57 -5.89 10.04 12.14
CA ILE A 57 -6.02 8.68 11.62
C ILE A 57 -4.99 7.77 12.30
N GLU A 58 -3.73 8.19 12.36
CA GLU A 58 -2.64 7.46 13.02
C GLU A 58 -2.95 7.15 14.48
N GLN A 59 -3.33 8.15 15.26
CA GLN A 59 -3.72 7.98 16.67
C GLN A 59 -4.85 6.95 16.79
N LYS A 60 -5.85 7.02 15.92
CA LYS A 60 -6.96 6.07 15.97
C LYS A 60 -6.58 4.66 15.56
N VAL A 61 -5.66 4.53 14.61
CA VAL A 61 -5.12 3.24 14.20
C VAL A 61 -4.32 2.60 15.33
N VAL A 62 -3.51 3.37 16.07
CA VAL A 62 -2.80 2.88 17.26
C VAL A 62 -3.79 2.35 18.31
N GLU A 63 -4.84 3.11 18.63
CA GLU A 63 -5.88 2.64 19.58
C GLU A 63 -6.54 1.32 19.14
N VAL A 64 -6.79 1.17 17.84
CA VAL A 64 -7.37 -0.05 17.27
C VAL A 64 -6.39 -1.21 17.33
N LEU A 65 -5.11 -0.99 17.03
CA LEU A 65 -4.08 -2.02 17.11
C LEU A 65 -3.87 -2.50 18.54
N ASP A 66 -3.89 -1.59 19.52
CA ASP A 66 -3.77 -1.92 20.94
C ASP A 66 -4.96 -2.76 21.42
N SER A 67 -6.15 -2.48 20.90
CA SER A 67 -7.39 -3.18 21.29
C SER A 67 -7.64 -4.47 20.53
N TYR A 68 -7.22 -4.54 19.26
CA TYR A 68 -7.54 -5.59 18.29
C TYR A 68 -6.33 -5.90 17.38
N PRO A 69 -5.21 -6.40 17.93
CA PRO A 69 -3.96 -6.54 17.18
C PRO A 69 -4.08 -7.49 15.99
N ASP A 70 -4.88 -8.55 16.09
CA ASP A 70 -4.96 -9.62 15.07
C ASP A 70 -6.21 -9.55 14.19
N ILE A 71 -7.12 -8.60 14.44
CA ILE A 71 -8.37 -8.51 13.68
C ILE A 71 -8.11 -7.81 12.34
N PRO A 72 -8.54 -8.40 11.21
CA PRO A 72 -8.31 -7.81 9.89
C PRO A 72 -9.18 -6.58 9.67
N TRP A 73 -8.75 -5.73 8.73
CA TRP A 73 -9.35 -4.43 8.46
C TRP A 73 -10.01 -4.37 7.09
N ARG A 74 -11.08 -3.59 7.01
CA ARG A 74 -11.63 -3.08 5.76
C ARG A 74 -11.72 -1.57 5.84
N ILE A 75 -11.48 -0.91 4.72
CA ILE A 75 -11.46 0.55 4.65
C ILE A 75 -12.49 1.00 3.60
N ILE A 76 -13.36 1.94 3.97
CA ILE A 76 -14.27 2.64 3.07
C ILE A 76 -13.97 4.14 3.17
N GLY A 77 -13.49 4.73 2.08
CA GLY A 77 -13.22 6.16 1.98
C GLY A 77 -14.12 6.83 0.94
N TYR A 78 -14.82 7.90 1.33
CA TYR A 78 -15.61 8.71 0.41
C TYR A 78 -14.90 10.03 0.09
N SER A 79 -14.77 10.35 -1.19
CA SER A 79 -14.18 11.60 -1.68
C SER A 79 -12.80 11.85 -1.05
N LEU A 80 -12.56 13.02 -0.45
CA LEU A 80 -11.35 13.33 0.32
C LEU A 80 -10.96 12.24 1.33
N GLY A 81 -11.94 11.60 1.98
CA GLY A 81 -11.69 10.56 2.96
C GLY A 81 -10.93 9.36 2.39
N GLY A 82 -11.16 9.02 1.12
CA GLY A 82 -10.40 7.98 0.43
C GLY A 82 -8.94 8.39 0.22
N LEU A 83 -8.68 9.64 -0.16
CA LEU A 83 -7.32 10.14 -0.38
C LEU A 83 -6.50 10.14 0.91
N LEU A 84 -7.10 10.51 2.04
CA LEU A 84 -6.44 10.49 3.35
C LEU A 84 -6.01 9.07 3.73
N TRP A 85 -6.88 8.08 3.52
CA TRP A 85 -6.50 6.67 3.74
C TRP A 85 -5.40 6.20 2.80
N LEU A 86 -5.42 6.60 1.52
CA LEU A 86 -4.35 6.26 0.59
C LEU A 86 -3.00 6.85 1.01
N ASP A 87 -2.98 8.11 1.44
CA ASP A 87 -1.76 8.78 1.93
C ASP A 87 -1.25 8.15 3.24
N PHE A 88 -2.17 7.75 4.15
CA PHE A 88 -1.82 7.00 5.36
C PHE A 88 -1.20 5.64 5.00
N LEU A 89 -1.82 4.88 4.11
CA LEU A 89 -1.33 3.54 3.74
C LEU A 89 0.01 3.58 3.00
N ASP A 90 0.30 4.62 2.22
CA ASP A 90 1.62 4.74 1.58
C ASP A 90 2.74 4.95 2.60
N GLN A 91 2.43 5.59 3.73
CA GLN A 91 3.36 5.79 4.85
C GLN A 91 3.50 4.56 5.75
N HIS A 92 2.52 3.64 5.70
CA HIS A 92 2.44 2.45 6.56
C HIS A 92 2.33 1.13 5.79
N PRO A 93 3.30 0.79 4.92
CA PRO A 93 3.30 -0.47 4.16
C PRO A 93 3.31 -1.72 5.05
N GLU A 94 3.82 -1.63 6.28
CA GLU A 94 3.81 -2.70 7.28
C GLU A 94 2.40 -3.13 7.70
N LEU A 95 1.40 -2.25 7.54
CA LEU A 95 0.00 -2.53 7.88
C LEU A 95 -0.77 -3.20 6.75
N TRP A 96 -0.22 -3.26 5.53
CA TRP A 96 -0.96 -3.74 4.36
C TRP A 96 -1.46 -5.17 4.49
N SER A 97 -0.69 -6.04 5.15
CA SER A 97 -1.09 -7.43 5.39
C SER A 97 -2.30 -7.60 6.30
N LYS A 98 -2.71 -6.55 7.03
CA LYS A 98 -3.94 -6.55 7.85
C LYS A 98 -5.17 -6.16 7.05
N ILE A 99 -5.03 -5.60 5.86
CA ILE A 99 -6.12 -4.97 5.13
C ILE A 99 -6.70 -5.96 4.14
N ASN A 100 -7.93 -6.39 4.39
CA ASN A 100 -8.67 -7.30 3.53
C ASN A 100 -9.18 -6.62 2.26
N SER A 101 -9.54 -5.34 2.32
CA SER A 101 -10.01 -4.60 1.15
C SER A 101 -10.12 -3.10 1.39
N ILE A 102 -10.03 -2.32 0.30
CA ILE A 102 -10.26 -0.88 0.25
C ILE A 102 -11.41 -0.60 -0.72
N VAL A 103 -12.35 0.25 -0.32
CA VAL A 103 -13.40 0.79 -1.18
C VAL A 103 -13.27 2.31 -1.25
N LEU A 104 -13.16 2.84 -2.45
CA LEU A 104 -13.04 4.27 -2.75
C LEU A 104 -14.31 4.74 -3.44
N ILE A 105 -15.08 5.62 -2.81
CA ILE A 105 -16.36 6.10 -3.31
C ILE A 105 -16.23 7.56 -3.75
N GLY A 106 -16.39 7.84 -5.04
CA GLY A 106 -16.26 9.20 -5.60
C GLY A 106 -14.89 9.84 -5.30
N CYS A 107 -13.84 9.04 -5.20
CA CYS A 107 -12.52 9.49 -4.76
C CYS A 107 -11.73 10.08 -5.96
N PRO A 108 -11.26 11.34 -5.91
CA PRO A 108 -10.48 11.93 -7.00
C PRO A 108 -9.00 11.52 -6.94
N ILE A 109 -8.75 10.25 -7.24
CA ILE A 109 -7.45 9.59 -7.13
C ILE A 109 -6.40 10.25 -8.04
N ASN A 110 -6.75 10.57 -9.29
CA ASN A 110 -5.81 11.22 -10.22
C ASN A 110 -5.72 12.74 -10.00
N GLY A 111 -6.25 13.24 -8.88
CA GLY A 111 -6.46 14.65 -8.63
C GLY A 111 -7.63 15.20 -9.44
N VAL A 112 -8.11 16.38 -9.07
CA VAL A 112 -9.06 17.13 -9.89
C VAL A 112 -8.33 18.20 -10.70
N GLN A 113 -8.78 18.50 -11.92
CA GLN A 113 -8.21 19.59 -12.71
C GLN A 113 -8.65 20.97 -12.21
N SER A 114 -9.84 21.05 -11.61
CA SER A 114 -10.39 22.24 -10.97
C SER A 114 -11.52 21.86 -10.01
N PHE A 115 -11.53 22.42 -8.79
CA PHE A 115 -12.75 22.49 -7.99
C PHE A 115 -13.51 23.74 -8.46
N GLY A 116 -14.62 23.58 -9.17
CA GLY A 116 -15.37 24.67 -9.83
C GLY A 116 -15.88 25.81 -8.95
N ILE A 117 -15.51 25.85 -7.67
CA ILE A 117 -15.88 26.87 -6.68
C ILE A 117 -14.65 27.40 -5.90
N LEU A 118 -13.48 26.74 -5.96
CA LEU A 118 -12.31 27.08 -5.16
C LEU A 118 -11.11 27.35 -6.04
N LYS A 119 -10.47 28.48 -5.83
CA LYS A 119 -9.16 28.76 -6.43
C LYS A 119 -8.10 27.96 -5.67
N PRO A 120 -7.36 27.05 -6.32
CA PRO A 120 -6.34 26.25 -5.66
C PRO A 120 -5.23 27.07 -5.02
N SER A 121 -4.96 28.29 -5.51
CA SER A 121 -4.02 29.22 -4.89
C SER A 121 -4.47 29.71 -3.50
N GLU A 122 -5.76 29.61 -3.16
CA GLU A 122 -6.37 30.26 -2.00
C GLU A 122 -6.67 29.30 -0.83
N THR A 123 -6.64 27.97 -1.03
CA THR A 123 -6.91 27.00 0.06
C THR A 123 -5.99 25.78 0.00
N LYS A 124 -5.46 25.36 1.17
CA LYS A 124 -4.54 24.19 1.28
C LYS A 124 -5.22 22.90 0.83
N ILE A 125 -6.49 22.72 1.20
CA ILE A 125 -7.25 21.52 0.83
C ILE A 125 -7.50 21.41 -0.66
N ALA A 126 -7.72 22.53 -1.37
CA ALA A 126 -7.83 22.49 -2.83
C ALA A 126 -6.51 22.04 -3.47
N LYS A 127 -5.35 22.54 -3.01
CA LYS A 127 -4.04 22.05 -3.47
C LYS A 127 -3.87 20.56 -3.20
N TYR A 128 -4.27 20.10 -2.03
CA TYR A 128 -4.22 18.68 -1.67
C TYR A 128 -5.06 17.83 -2.63
N LEU A 129 -6.25 18.29 -3.02
CA LEU A 129 -7.16 17.62 -3.97
C LEU A 129 -6.68 17.65 -5.43
N LEU A 130 -5.77 18.58 -5.80
CA LEU A 130 -5.14 18.59 -7.13
C LEU A 130 -4.07 17.49 -7.28
N LYS A 131 -3.46 17.04 -6.18
CA LYS A 131 -2.36 16.07 -6.22
C LYS A 131 -2.88 14.71 -6.66
N SER A 132 -2.30 14.19 -7.74
CA SER A 132 -2.53 12.80 -8.15
C SER A 132 -1.89 11.82 -7.15
N ARG A 133 -2.66 10.79 -6.81
CA ARG A 133 -2.26 9.60 -6.05
C ARG A 133 -2.31 8.34 -6.91
N GLN A 134 -2.33 8.48 -8.24
CA GLN A 134 -2.47 7.35 -9.15
C GLN A 134 -1.42 6.26 -8.87
N ALA A 135 -0.14 6.62 -8.90
CA ALA A 135 0.95 5.66 -8.70
C ALA A 135 0.89 4.97 -7.32
N VAL A 136 0.58 5.74 -6.27
CA VAL A 136 0.41 5.22 -4.90
C VAL A 136 -0.76 4.25 -4.84
N THR A 137 -1.90 4.63 -5.42
CA THR A 137 -3.12 3.81 -5.39
C THR A 137 -2.97 2.54 -6.21
N GLU A 138 -2.31 2.59 -7.36
CA GLU A 138 -2.01 1.41 -8.17
C GLU A 138 -1.05 0.45 -7.46
N LYS A 139 -0.03 0.97 -6.76
CA LYS A 139 0.88 0.18 -5.92
C LYS A 139 0.11 -0.52 -4.79
N ILE A 140 -0.82 0.18 -4.14
CA ILE A 140 -1.70 -0.39 -3.11
C ILE A 140 -2.63 -1.44 -3.72
N ALA A 141 -3.27 -1.15 -4.85
CA ALA A 141 -4.23 -2.05 -5.50
C ALA A 141 -3.61 -3.36 -6.01
N GLN A 142 -2.30 -3.35 -6.31
CA GLN A 142 -1.55 -4.59 -6.59
C GLN A 142 -1.45 -5.52 -5.37
N SER A 143 -1.57 -4.99 -4.15
CA SER A 143 -1.34 -5.72 -2.90
C SER A 143 -2.56 -5.84 -1.98
N ILE A 144 -3.60 -5.03 -2.20
CA ILE A 144 -4.82 -5.00 -1.38
C ILE A 144 -6.05 -4.89 -2.30
N PRO A 145 -7.11 -5.70 -2.15
CA PRO A 145 -8.26 -5.67 -3.05
C PRO A 145 -8.88 -4.29 -3.00
N THR A 146 -8.95 -3.62 -4.14
CA THR A 146 -9.38 -2.23 -4.20
C THR A 146 -10.54 -2.12 -5.16
N LEU A 147 -11.66 -1.58 -4.69
CA LEU A 147 -12.84 -1.23 -5.48
C LEU A 147 -12.96 0.28 -5.55
N SER A 148 -13.09 0.83 -6.76
CA SER A 148 -13.44 2.22 -6.99
C SER A 148 -14.84 2.35 -7.56
N ILE A 149 -15.66 3.22 -6.95
CA ILE A 149 -17.05 3.47 -7.31
C ILE A 149 -17.21 4.93 -7.72
N ALA A 150 -17.69 5.18 -8.93
CA ALA A 150 -18.02 6.51 -9.44
C ALA A 150 -19.53 6.67 -9.67
N GLY A 151 -20.03 7.90 -9.55
CA GLY A 151 -21.34 8.30 -10.05
C GLY A 151 -21.24 8.96 -11.42
N ASP A 152 -22.31 8.89 -12.21
CA ASP A 152 -22.42 9.63 -13.49
C ASP A 152 -23.81 10.26 -13.61
N LEU A 153 -23.87 11.58 -13.81
CA LEU A 153 -25.10 12.32 -14.09
C LEU A 153 -25.43 12.40 -15.59
N GLY A 154 -24.67 11.68 -16.43
CA GLY A 154 -24.83 11.61 -17.88
C GLY A 154 -23.79 12.41 -18.67
N ASP A 155 -22.85 13.06 -17.98
CA ASP A 155 -21.78 13.90 -18.54
C ASP A 155 -20.37 13.45 -18.14
N LYS A 156 -20.23 12.19 -17.70
CA LYS A 156 -19.00 11.58 -17.17
C LYS A 156 -18.53 12.21 -15.87
N SER A 157 -19.46 12.68 -15.06
CA SER A 157 -19.22 13.35 -13.79
C SER A 157 -20.34 13.04 -12.80
N ASP A 158 -20.01 12.97 -11.52
CA ASP A 158 -21.02 12.91 -10.46
C ASP A 158 -21.51 14.34 -10.05
N GLY A 159 -21.15 15.36 -10.82
CA GLY A 159 -21.39 16.78 -10.54
C GLY A 159 -20.28 17.46 -9.75
N THR A 160 -19.35 16.71 -9.18
CA THR A 160 -18.17 17.25 -8.46
C THR A 160 -16.87 16.63 -8.99
N ILE A 161 -16.85 15.32 -9.16
CA ILE A 161 -15.69 14.51 -9.53
C ILE A 161 -15.96 13.86 -10.89
N ARG A 162 -14.99 14.01 -11.80
CA ARG A 162 -15.02 13.37 -13.11
C ARG A 162 -14.69 11.89 -12.96
N ILE A 163 -15.39 11.03 -13.69
CA ILE A 163 -15.20 9.57 -13.59
C ILE A 163 -13.75 9.16 -13.84
N GLU A 164 -13.11 9.77 -14.84
CA GLU A 164 -11.72 9.50 -15.23
C GLU A 164 -10.71 9.70 -14.07
N THR A 165 -11.04 10.51 -13.07
CA THR A 165 -10.14 10.74 -11.93
C THR A 165 -10.32 9.71 -10.80
N THR A 166 -11.34 8.86 -10.90
CA THR A 166 -11.65 7.80 -9.92
C THR A 166 -11.07 6.43 -10.31
N GLN A 167 -10.58 6.27 -11.53
CA GLN A 167 -10.15 4.97 -12.05
C GLN A 167 -8.77 4.57 -11.51
N VAL A 168 -8.61 3.28 -11.20
CA VAL A 168 -7.40 2.69 -10.62
C VAL A 168 -7.04 1.44 -11.40
N ALA A 169 -5.81 1.36 -11.92
CA ALA A 169 -5.31 0.10 -12.48
C ALA A 169 -5.15 -0.96 -11.37
N PHE A 170 -5.33 -2.24 -11.71
CA PHE A 170 -5.28 -3.38 -10.76
C PHE A 170 -6.42 -3.43 -9.73
N GLY A 171 -7.27 -2.41 -9.65
CA GLY A 171 -8.51 -2.41 -8.88
C GLY A 171 -9.74 -2.74 -9.72
N GLU A 172 -10.84 -3.10 -9.06
CA GLU A 172 -12.15 -3.14 -9.68
C GLU A 172 -12.72 -1.73 -9.80
N PHE A 173 -13.45 -1.47 -10.88
CA PHE A 173 -14.07 -0.17 -11.13
C PHE A 173 -15.55 -0.37 -11.49
N THR A 174 -16.43 0.37 -10.82
CA THR A 174 -17.86 0.42 -11.13
C THR A 174 -18.32 1.87 -11.26
N CYS A 175 -19.03 2.17 -12.35
CA CYS A 175 -19.69 3.45 -12.55
C CYS A 175 -21.21 3.26 -12.43
N LEU A 176 -21.85 4.05 -11.57
CA LEU A 176 -23.28 4.00 -11.29
C LEU A 176 -24.00 5.17 -11.98
N PRO A 177 -24.95 4.89 -12.90
CA PRO A 177 -25.65 5.93 -13.63
C PRO A 177 -26.66 6.67 -12.74
N ASN A 178 -26.88 7.95 -13.05
CA ASN A 178 -27.80 8.87 -12.39
C ASN A 178 -27.53 9.09 -10.89
N LEU A 179 -26.28 8.99 -10.45
CA LEU A 179 -25.88 9.29 -9.07
C LEU A 179 -24.96 10.50 -9.01
N SER A 180 -25.38 11.51 -8.23
CA SER A 180 -24.52 12.65 -7.90
C SER A 180 -23.53 12.30 -6.78
N HIS A 181 -22.49 13.12 -6.65
CA HIS A 181 -21.43 12.96 -5.65
C HIS A 181 -22.03 12.73 -4.25
N ALA A 182 -22.90 13.66 -3.83
CA ALA A 182 -23.54 13.62 -2.52
C ALA A 182 -24.47 12.41 -2.33
N LYS A 183 -25.02 11.84 -3.40
CA LYS A 183 -25.88 10.65 -3.32
C LYS A 183 -25.10 9.36 -3.20
N LEU A 184 -23.83 9.31 -3.64
CA LEU A 184 -23.01 8.09 -3.54
C LEU A 184 -22.88 7.60 -2.09
N LYS A 185 -22.70 8.50 -1.12
CA LYS A 185 -22.54 8.12 0.31
C LYS A 185 -23.82 7.67 1.02
N THR A 186 -24.97 7.65 0.34
CA THR A 186 -26.26 7.22 0.91
C THR A 186 -27.05 6.27 0.00
N SER A 187 -26.53 5.96 -1.18
CA SER A 187 -27.24 5.19 -2.20
C SER A 187 -27.24 3.68 -1.89
N PRO A 188 -28.41 3.00 -1.93
CA PRO A 188 -28.47 1.54 -1.83
C PRO A 188 -27.70 0.83 -2.95
N GLN A 189 -27.59 1.43 -4.14
CA GLN A 189 -26.81 0.82 -5.24
C GLN A 189 -25.33 0.71 -4.88
N VAL A 190 -24.80 1.66 -4.11
CA VAL A 190 -23.41 1.61 -3.63
C VAL A 190 -23.23 0.46 -2.63
N VAL A 191 -24.22 0.24 -1.76
CA VAL A 191 -24.25 -0.88 -0.81
C VAL A 191 -24.20 -2.22 -1.56
N GLU A 192 -25.04 -2.38 -2.59
CA GLU A 192 -25.08 -3.60 -3.41
C GLU A 192 -23.73 -3.90 -4.09
N VAL A 193 -23.09 -2.88 -4.65
CA VAL A 193 -21.77 -3.02 -5.29
C VAL A 193 -20.70 -3.43 -4.27
N ILE A 194 -20.68 -2.79 -3.10
CA ILE A 194 -19.71 -3.13 -2.04
C ILE A 194 -19.91 -4.57 -1.55
N GLN A 195 -21.17 -4.99 -1.36
CA GLN A 195 -21.47 -6.36 -0.93
C GLN A 195 -21.01 -7.38 -1.97
N LYS A 196 -21.33 -7.15 -3.25
CA LYS A 196 -20.89 -8.03 -4.33
C LYS A 196 -19.36 -8.16 -4.38
N PHE A 197 -18.66 -7.04 -4.21
CA PHE A 197 -17.20 -7.04 -4.16
C PHE A 197 -16.65 -7.82 -2.95
N TRP A 198 -17.32 -7.74 -1.79
CA TRP A 198 -16.92 -8.50 -0.61
C TRP A 198 -17.27 -9.98 -0.66
N ASP A 199 -18.36 -10.36 -1.34
CA ASP A 199 -18.74 -11.75 -1.55
C ASP A 199 -17.75 -12.48 -2.47
N PHE A 200 -17.12 -11.73 -3.39
CA PHE A 200 -16.13 -12.23 -4.34
C PHE A 200 -14.87 -11.37 -4.30
N LEU A 201 -14.24 -11.27 -3.12
CA LEU A 201 -12.95 -10.60 -3.03
C LEU A 201 -12.00 -11.24 -4.05
N PRO A 202 -11.48 -10.47 -5.02
CA PRO A 202 -10.60 -11.04 -6.03
C PRO A 202 -9.40 -11.66 -5.33
N ILE A 203 -9.12 -12.93 -5.64
CA ILE A 203 -7.95 -13.62 -5.11
C ILE A 203 -6.73 -12.82 -5.54
N GLN A 204 -6.10 -12.17 -4.57
CA GLN A 204 -4.93 -11.40 -4.88
C GLN A 204 -3.76 -12.33 -5.12
N VAL A 205 -3.25 -12.28 -6.33
CA VAL A 205 -1.87 -12.66 -6.59
C VAL A 205 -1.04 -11.52 -6.02
N ILE A 206 -0.79 -11.52 -4.71
CA ILE A 206 0.27 -10.69 -4.12
C ILE A 206 1.50 -11.02 -4.96
N PRO A 207 2.10 -10.09 -5.73
CA PRO A 207 3.41 -10.33 -6.28
C PRO A 207 4.32 -10.40 -5.06
N LYS A 208 4.55 -11.61 -4.54
CA LYS A 208 5.55 -11.85 -3.51
C LYS A 208 6.81 -11.24 -4.07
N LYS A 209 7.27 -10.12 -3.49
CA LYS A 209 8.44 -9.39 -3.97
C LYS A 209 9.52 -10.44 -4.22
N ASP A 210 9.99 -10.51 -5.48
CA ASP A 210 10.87 -11.59 -5.88
C ASP A 210 12.01 -11.65 -4.87
N PHE A 211 12.22 -12.84 -4.29
CA PHE A 211 13.23 -13.03 -3.25
C PHE A 211 14.61 -12.54 -3.73
N ALA A 212 14.90 -12.59 -5.04
CA ALA A 212 16.09 -11.97 -5.61
C ALA A 212 16.14 -10.45 -5.41
N ILE A 213 15.04 -9.74 -5.64
CA ILE A 213 14.98 -8.28 -5.45
C ILE A 213 15.25 -7.93 -3.98
N ILE A 214 14.65 -8.68 -3.04
CA ILE A 214 14.89 -8.50 -1.61
C ILE A 214 16.38 -8.65 -1.28
N LEU A 215 17.02 -9.72 -1.76
CA LEU A 215 18.45 -9.96 -1.52
C LEU A 215 19.33 -8.88 -2.16
N ILE A 216 18.99 -8.39 -3.37
CA ILE A 216 19.72 -7.33 -4.05
C ILE A 216 19.69 -6.03 -3.23
N GLU A 217 18.53 -5.62 -2.76
CA GLU A 217 18.39 -4.40 -1.96
C GLU A 217 19.20 -4.48 -0.66
N ARG A 218 19.22 -5.64 0.01
CA ARG A 218 20.03 -5.84 1.22
C ARG A 218 21.53 -5.73 0.94
N LEU A 219 21.99 -6.28 -0.18
CA LEU A 219 23.39 -6.16 -0.60
C LEU A 219 23.74 -4.72 -0.98
N GLN A 220 22.85 -4.00 -1.67
CA GLN A 220 23.04 -2.60 -2.05
C GLN A 220 23.11 -1.66 -0.84
N ALA A 221 22.43 -2.00 0.26
CA ALA A 221 22.42 -1.21 1.48
C ALA A 221 23.74 -1.31 2.30
N VAL A 222 24.67 -2.19 1.92
CA VAL A 222 25.97 -2.30 2.59
C VAL A 222 26.80 -1.02 2.36
N PRO A 223 27.32 -0.37 3.42
CA PRO A 223 28.20 0.78 3.29
C PRO A 223 29.37 0.53 2.33
N GLY A 224 29.61 1.47 1.41
CA GLY A 224 30.69 1.36 0.42
C GLY A 224 30.46 0.35 -0.71
N MET A 225 29.25 -0.23 -0.81
CA MET A 225 28.88 -1.12 -1.91
C MET A 225 28.93 -0.37 -3.25
N THR A 226 29.72 -0.91 -4.17
CA THR A 226 29.86 -0.39 -5.53
C THR A 226 29.41 -1.44 -6.53
N TYR A 227 28.54 -1.06 -7.46
CA TYR A 227 28.11 -1.93 -8.55
C TYR A 227 29.29 -2.31 -9.45
N THR A 228 29.35 -3.58 -9.87
CA THR A 228 30.41 -4.08 -10.75
C THR A 228 29.87 -4.93 -11.90
N GLN A 229 30.73 -5.19 -12.89
CA GLN A 229 30.45 -6.21 -13.90
C GLN A 229 30.71 -7.60 -13.31
N ASN A 230 30.01 -8.62 -13.81
CA ASN A 230 30.09 -10.00 -13.34
C ASN A 230 31.33 -10.79 -13.82
N ARG A 231 32.44 -10.11 -14.18
CA ARG A 231 33.61 -10.75 -14.81
C ARG A 231 34.27 -11.82 -13.93
N ASP A 232 34.23 -11.61 -12.63
CA ASP A 232 34.84 -12.52 -11.65
C ASP A 232 33.80 -13.45 -11.00
N PHE A 233 32.59 -13.50 -11.53
CA PHE A 233 31.52 -14.36 -11.04
C PHE A 233 31.93 -15.84 -11.01
N GLU A 234 32.56 -16.33 -12.08
CA GLU A 234 33.04 -17.73 -12.17
C GLU A 234 34.13 -18.07 -11.14
N ARG A 235 34.79 -17.07 -10.57
CA ARG A 235 35.82 -17.24 -9.53
C ARG A 235 35.25 -17.23 -8.12
N SER A 236 33.97 -16.87 -7.98
CA SER A 236 33.32 -16.75 -6.67
C SER A 236 32.95 -18.12 -6.09
N GLN A 237 33.02 -18.20 -4.76
CA GLN A 237 32.59 -19.36 -3.98
C GLN A 237 31.21 -19.09 -3.39
N VAL A 238 30.38 -20.13 -3.30
CA VAL A 238 29.07 -20.02 -2.65
C VAL A 238 29.30 -19.71 -1.17
N TYR A 239 28.61 -18.68 -0.68
CA TYR A 239 28.59 -18.31 0.74
C TYR A 239 27.26 -18.71 1.38
N LEU A 240 26.14 -18.45 0.69
CA LEU A 240 24.81 -18.93 1.07
C LEU A 240 24.13 -19.57 -0.14
N LEU A 241 23.46 -20.71 0.08
CA LEU A 241 22.62 -21.37 -0.91
C LEU A 241 21.21 -21.51 -0.35
N PHE A 242 20.23 -21.00 -1.08
CA PHE A 242 18.82 -21.01 -0.69
C PHE A 242 18.10 -22.20 -1.33
N GLN A 243 17.01 -22.65 -0.69
CA GLN A 243 16.18 -23.78 -1.13
C GLN A 243 15.61 -23.61 -2.55
N ASP A 244 15.42 -22.37 -3.02
CA ASP A 244 14.94 -22.07 -4.37
C ASP A 244 16.05 -22.07 -5.44
N GLY A 245 17.27 -22.45 -5.04
CA GLY A 245 18.45 -22.56 -5.89
C GLY A 245 19.20 -21.25 -6.10
N LYS A 246 18.77 -20.13 -5.51
CA LYS A 246 19.57 -18.89 -5.53
C LYS A 246 20.79 -19.04 -4.63
N SER A 247 21.87 -18.36 -4.97
CA SER A 247 23.08 -18.35 -4.12
C SER A 247 23.68 -16.96 -4.00
N ILE A 248 24.06 -16.57 -2.78
CA ILE A 248 25.01 -15.47 -2.57
C ILE A 248 26.41 -16.06 -2.63
N ARG A 249 27.27 -15.43 -3.45
CA ARG A 249 28.63 -15.89 -3.70
C ARG A 249 29.61 -14.77 -3.39
N ILE A 250 30.79 -15.12 -2.90
CA ILE A 250 31.85 -14.18 -2.55
C ILE A 250 33.12 -14.48 -3.32
N TRP A 251 33.87 -13.44 -3.66
CA TRP A 251 35.21 -13.57 -4.22
C TRP A 251 36.10 -12.47 -3.67
N LYS A 252 37.35 -12.81 -3.32
CA LYS A 252 38.35 -11.83 -2.91
C LYS A 252 39.46 -11.81 -3.94
N ASN A 253 39.73 -10.63 -4.51
CA ASN A 253 40.82 -10.49 -5.47
C ASN A 253 42.18 -10.28 -4.77
N SER A 254 43.25 -10.25 -5.56
CA SER A 254 44.63 -10.03 -5.07
C SER A 254 44.86 -8.65 -4.45
N LEU A 255 43.96 -7.68 -4.66
CA LEU A 255 44.00 -6.34 -4.07
C LEU A 255 43.16 -6.23 -2.78
N ASN A 256 42.71 -7.36 -2.23
CA ASN A 256 41.82 -7.45 -1.07
C ASN A 256 40.45 -6.76 -1.25
N ILE A 257 40.01 -6.56 -2.49
CA ILE A 257 38.64 -6.12 -2.78
C ILE A 257 37.73 -7.34 -2.65
N LEU A 258 36.64 -7.19 -1.88
CA LEU A 258 35.64 -8.22 -1.67
C LEU A 258 34.48 -7.99 -2.63
N TYR A 259 34.22 -8.99 -3.45
CA TYR A 259 33.09 -9.04 -4.38
C TYR A 259 32.00 -9.92 -3.80
N VAL A 260 30.76 -9.51 -4.02
CA VAL A 260 29.56 -10.28 -3.71
C VAL A 260 28.68 -10.36 -4.94
N PHE A 261 28.14 -11.54 -5.18
CA PHE A 261 27.26 -11.83 -6.31
C PHE A 261 26.00 -12.50 -5.82
N LEU A 262 24.88 -12.22 -6.48
CA LEU A 262 23.65 -13.01 -6.37
C LEU A 262 23.48 -13.80 -7.67
N ALA A 263 23.31 -15.12 -7.55
CA ALA A 263 23.01 -16.00 -8.69
C ALA A 263 21.62 -16.62 -8.56
N ASN A 264 20.99 -16.93 -9.69
CA ASN A 264 19.80 -17.78 -9.72
C ASN A 264 20.16 -19.29 -9.80
N LYS A 265 19.12 -20.15 -9.80
CA LYS A 265 19.28 -21.61 -9.92
C LYS A 265 19.98 -22.10 -11.18
N ASN A 266 19.98 -21.29 -12.25
CA ASN A 266 20.67 -21.59 -13.50
C ASN A 266 22.12 -21.09 -13.51
N LYS A 267 22.63 -20.60 -12.37
CA LYS A 267 23.94 -19.96 -12.21
C LYS A 267 24.09 -18.66 -13.01
N GLU A 268 23.00 -17.99 -13.35
CA GLU A 268 23.05 -16.67 -13.97
C GLU A 268 23.22 -15.61 -12.88
N CYS A 269 24.18 -14.72 -13.06
CA CYS A 269 24.44 -13.62 -12.13
C CYS A 269 23.33 -12.56 -12.24
N LEU A 270 22.53 -12.42 -11.19
CA LEU A 270 21.46 -11.42 -11.07
C LEU A 270 21.97 -10.08 -10.53
N TYR A 271 23.03 -10.10 -9.72
CA TYR A 271 23.63 -8.90 -9.13
C TYR A 271 25.12 -9.10 -8.87
N SER A 272 25.90 -8.03 -9.01
CA SER A 272 27.34 -8.00 -8.81
C SER A 272 27.73 -6.69 -8.14
N GLY A 273 28.39 -6.79 -6.98
CA GLY A 273 28.86 -5.64 -6.23
C GLY A 273 30.21 -5.91 -5.57
N CYS A 274 30.91 -4.87 -5.16
CA CYS A 274 32.12 -4.99 -4.37
C CYS A 274 32.24 -3.93 -3.29
N VAL A 275 33.04 -4.24 -2.28
CA VAL A 275 33.47 -3.32 -1.23
C VAL A 275 34.98 -3.35 -1.10
N CYS A 276 35.58 -2.22 -0.75
CA CYS A 276 36.99 -2.17 -0.37
C CYS A 276 37.19 -2.73 1.05
N TRP A 277 38.44 -2.95 1.43
CA TRP A 277 38.80 -3.53 2.73
C TRP A 277 38.25 -2.75 3.93
N VAL A 278 38.02 -1.44 3.79
CA VAL A 278 37.46 -0.58 4.85
C VAL A 278 36.04 -1.00 5.23
N HIS A 279 35.28 -1.54 4.26
CA HIS A 279 33.87 -1.93 4.45
C HIS A 279 33.67 -3.46 4.47
N ALA A 280 34.76 -4.21 4.64
CA ALA A 280 34.74 -5.67 4.63
C ALA A 280 33.90 -6.25 5.78
N GLN A 281 33.97 -5.64 6.95
CA GLN A 281 33.26 -6.09 8.14
C GLN A 281 31.75 -5.87 8.00
N GLU A 282 31.34 -4.75 7.42
CA GLU A 282 29.95 -4.40 7.18
C GLU A 282 29.30 -5.35 6.16
N LEU A 283 30.04 -5.73 5.11
CA LEU A 283 29.60 -6.77 4.19
C LEU A 283 29.41 -8.09 4.94
N GLN A 284 30.38 -8.51 5.76
CA GLN A 284 30.27 -9.75 6.53
C GLN A 284 29.07 -9.73 7.50
N ASN A 285 28.86 -8.63 8.21
CA ASN A 285 27.73 -8.46 9.11
C ASN A 285 26.38 -8.52 8.36
N SER A 286 26.32 -7.92 7.17
CA SER A 286 25.11 -7.98 6.33
C SER A 286 24.83 -9.39 5.83
N LEU A 287 25.86 -10.13 5.44
CA LEU A 287 25.73 -11.52 5.01
C LEU A 287 25.27 -12.43 6.16
N GLU A 288 25.79 -12.24 7.37
CA GLU A 288 25.32 -12.98 8.55
C GLU A 288 23.88 -12.60 8.90
N ALA A 289 23.50 -11.31 8.83
CA ALA A 289 22.12 -10.90 9.03
C ALA A 289 21.17 -11.52 8.00
N ILE A 290 21.58 -11.59 6.72
CA ILE A 290 20.82 -12.31 5.67
C ILE A 290 20.70 -13.80 6.01
N HIS A 291 21.77 -14.42 6.50
CA HIS A 291 21.75 -15.83 6.91
C HIS A 291 20.75 -16.06 8.06
N GLN A 292 20.77 -15.22 9.10
CA GLN A 292 19.88 -15.36 10.25
C GLN A 292 18.41 -15.10 9.87
N ASP A 293 18.13 -14.02 9.14
CA ASP A 293 16.76 -13.64 8.78
C ASP A 293 16.09 -14.66 7.84
N TYR A 294 16.90 -15.42 7.09
CA TYR A 294 16.43 -16.45 6.16
C TYR A 294 16.96 -17.84 6.50
N TYR A 295 17.27 -18.11 7.76
CA TYR A 295 17.92 -19.35 8.22
C TYR A 295 17.20 -20.61 7.73
N GLU A 296 15.87 -20.62 7.81
CA GLU A 296 15.00 -21.73 7.37
C GLU A 296 15.00 -21.94 5.85
N LEU A 297 15.39 -20.93 5.07
CA LEU A 297 15.48 -20.99 3.61
C LEU A 297 16.90 -21.31 3.13
N VAL A 298 17.90 -21.16 4.00
CA VAL A 298 19.29 -21.51 3.72
C VAL A 298 19.46 -23.01 3.88
N ILE A 299 20.19 -23.62 2.95
CA ILE A 299 20.58 -25.01 3.07
C ILE A 299 21.91 -25.09 3.81
N HIS A 300 21.89 -25.83 4.92
CA HIS A 300 23.03 -26.02 5.81
C HIS A 300 23.81 -27.28 5.44
N GLY A 301 25.15 -27.24 5.55
CA GLY A 301 26.01 -28.42 5.36
C GLY A 301 26.38 -28.74 3.91
N PHE A 302 26.41 -27.75 3.02
CA PHE A 302 27.02 -27.89 1.69
C PHE A 302 28.53 -27.65 1.77
N ASP A 303 29.26 -28.69 2.18
CA ASP A 303 30.71 -28.81 1.92
C ASP A 303 30.95 -29.58 0.61
#